data_AF-A0A7S0ALL3-F1
#
_entry.id   AF-A0A7S0ALL3-F1
#
_cell.length_a   1.000
_cell.length_b   1.000
_cell.length_c   1.000
_cell.angle_alpha   90.00
_cell.angle_beta   90.00
_cell.angle_gamma   90.00
#
_symmetry.space_group_name_H-M   'P 1'
#
loop_
_entity.id
_entity.type
_entity.pdbx_description
1 polymer ?
#
loop_
_entity_poly.entity_id
_entity_poly.type
_entity_poly.pdbx_seq_one_letter_code
_entity_poly.pdbx_strand_id
1 'polypeptide(L)'
;NHLVCANGGACCGSAVAASGYVSGVHTGQASKYGPPETAIDAQQNFVGTMLLPYAAHLEKAADKMVDLPYALYDAQKKMVNEIVTTGAGSIADGKVSVLGGIQVNTPDGESDYFLPLSFEVYNNSGELVEDMSDAIDCGVLPAGVAQK
;
A
#
# COMPACT_ATOMS: atom_id res chain seq x y z
N ASN A 1 12.12 -12.49 24.95
CA ASN A 1 10.80 -13.07 24.60
C ASN A 1 10.61 -12.98 23.10
N HIS A 2 10.75 -14.12 22.44
CA HIS A 2 10.86 -14.26 21.00
C HIS A 2 9.56 -14.90 20.50
N LEU A 3 8.59 -14.08 20.10
CA LEU A 3 7.41 -14.54 19.36
C LEU A 3 7.85 -14.65 17.90
N VAL A 4 8.33 -15.83 17.52
CA VAL A 4 8.63 -16.19 16.14
C VAL A 4 7.85 -17.47 15.85
N CYS A 5 6.87 -17.38 14.95
CA CYS A 5 6.35 -18.54 14.26
C CYS A 5 7.53 -19.22 13.55
N ALA A 6 7.91 -20.42 13.98
CA ALA A 6 9.20 -21.04 13.68
C ALA A 6 9.52 -21.29 12.18
N ASN A 7 8.60 -21.01 11.25
CA ASN A 7 8.81 -20.91 9.80
C ASN A 7 7.67 -20.10 9.12
N GLY A 8 7.25 -18.97 9.69
CA GLY A 8 6.11 -18.18 9.17
C GLY A 8 6.35 -17.47 7.83
N GLY A 9 7.62 -17.31 7.42
CA GLY A 9 7.99 -16.59 6.21
C GLY A 9 7.74 -15.08 6.31
N ALA A 10 7.75 -14.40 5.15
CA ALA A 10 7.53 -12.96 5.05
C ALA A 10 6.02 -12.62 5.06
N CYS A 11 5.65 -11.57 5.79
CA CYS A 11 4.29 -11.03 5.82
C CYS A 11 4.32 -9.51 5.62
N CYS A 12 3.88 -8.95 4.48
CA CYS A 12 3.34 -9.61 3.29
C CYS A 12 4.44 -10.18 2.37
N GLY A 13 4.31 -11.44 1.93
CA GLY A 13 5.30 -12.09 1.06
C GLY A 13 5.54 -11.37 -0.27
N SER A 14 4.47 -10.94 -0.94
CA SER A 14 4.54 -10.19 -2.21
C SER A 14 5.25 -8.84 -2.04
N ALA A 15 4.93 -8.13 -0.95
CA ALA A 15 5.55 -6.86 -0.57
C ALA A 15 7.05 -6.98 -0.37
N VAL A 16 7.47 -7.99 0.39
CA VAL A 16 8.90 -8.23 0.70
C VAL A 16 9.66 -8.63 -0.57
N ALA A 17 9.07 -9.49 -1.41
CA ALA A 17 9.65 -9.84 -2.71
C ALA A 17 9.79 -8.61 -3.63
N ALA A 18 8.75 -7.77 -3.70
CA ALA A 18 8.79 -6.51 -4.45
C ALA A 18 9.82 -5.54 -3.88
N SER A 19 9.96 -5.43 -2.56
CA SER A 19 10.98 -4.60 -1.93
C SER A 19 12.39 -5.05 -2.31
N GLY A 20 12.66 -6.37 -2.36
CA GLY A 20 13.93 -6.91 -2.84
C GLY A 20 14.19 -6.56 -4.30
N TYR A 21 13.19 -6.68 -5.16
CA TYR A 21 13.27 -6.25 -6.56
C TYR A 21 13.56 -4.75 -6.70
N VAL A 22 12.82 -3.91 -5.98
CA VAL A 22 12.96 -2.44 -6.00
C VAL A 22 14.36 -2.02 -5.54
N SER A 23 14.88 -2.67 -4.49
CA SER A 23 16.26 -2.48 -4.02
C SER A 23 17.27 -2.81 -5.12
N GLY A 24 17.13 -3.98 -5.75
CA GLY A 24 18.00 -4.40 -6.85
C GLY A 24 17.99 -3.44 -8.04
N VAL A 25 16.83 -2.89 -8.40
CA VAL A 25 16.73 -1.87 -9.45
C VAL A 25 17.42 -0.57 -9.01
N HIS A 26 17.22 -0.14 -7.77
CA HIS A 26 17.81 1.09 -7.25
C HIS A 26 19.35 1.03 -7.19
N THR A 27 19.91 -0.12 -6.84
CA THR A 27 21.36 -0.34 -6.77
C THR A 27 21.99 -0.74 -8.11
N GLY A 28 21.19 -0.83 -9.19
CA GLY A 28 21.66 -1.24 -10.52
C GLY A 28 22.00 -2.73 -10.66
N GLN A 29 21.55 -3.57 -9.72
CA GLN A 29 21.71 -5.03 -9.75
C GLN A 29 20.60 -5.74 -10.54
N ALA A 30 19.49 -5.06 -10.82
CA ALA A 30 18.38 -5.55 -11.62
C ALA A 30 17.88 -4.48 -12.59
N SER A 31 17.26 -4.93 -13.69
CA SER A 31 16.59 -4.04 -14.65
C SER A 31 15.13 -3.83 -14.27
N LYS A 32 14.57 -2.66 -14.64
CA LYS A 32 13.13 -2.42 -14.52
C LYS A 32 12.35 -3.44 -15.36
N TYR A 33 11.22 -3.88 -14.85
CA TYR A 33 10.32 -4.74 -15.61
C TYR A 33 9.75 -3.96 -16.79
N GLY A 34 9.53 -4.65 -17.91
CA GLY A 34 8.56 -4.20 -18.90
C GLY A 34 7.13 -4.52 -18.46
N PRO A 35 6.11 -4.02 -19.19
CA PRO A 35 4.74 -4.45 -19.00
C PRO A 35 4.63 -5.99 -19.07
N PRO A 36 3.79 -6.63 -18.24
CA PRO A 36 3.66 -8.09 -18.26
C PRO A 36 3.07 -8.57 -19.60
N GLU A 37 3.73 -9.54 -20.22
CA GLU A 37 3.28 -10.13 -21.50
C GLU A 37 2.20 -11.21 -21.31
N THR A 38 2.14 -11.82 -20.11
CA THR A 38 1.17 -12.86 -19.77
C THR A 38 0.59 -12.63 -18.37
N ALA A 39 -0.54 -13.28 -18.08
CA ALA A 39 -1.21 -13.15 -16.78
C ALA A 39 -0.53 -13.94 -15.64
N ILE A 40 0.47 -14.80 -15.92
CA ILE A 40 1.01 -15.76 -14.95
C ILE A 40 1.61 -15.08 -13.71
N ASP A 41 2.28 -13.94 -13.88
CA ASP A 41 2.88 -13.18 -12.77
C ASP A 41 2.68 -11.65 -12.92
N ALA A 42 1.59 -11.26 -13.60
CA ALA A 42 1.30 -9.86 -13.88
C ALA A 42 1.10 -9.05 -12.59
N GLN A 43 0.47 -9.64 -11.57
CA GLN A 43 0.21 -8.94 -10.30
C GLN A 43 1.51 -8.60 -9.56
N GLN A 44 2.47 -9.53 -9.46
CA GLN A 44 3.74 -9.23 -8.81
C GLN A 44 4.56 -8.19 -9.58
N ASN A 45 4.49 -8.21 -10.91
CA ASN A 45 5.07 -7.16 -11.75
C ASN A 45 4.45 -5.79 -11.43
N PHE A 46 3.12 -5.69 -11.33
CA PHE A 46 2.46 -4.45 -10.95
C PHE A 46 2.86 -3.97 -9.54
N VAL A 47 2.89 -4.86 -8.55
CA VAL A 47 3.33 -4.52 -7.19
C VAL A 47 4.77 -3.97 -7.20
N GLY A 48 5.69 -4.68 -7.86
CA GLY A 48 7.08 -4.23 -8.00
C GLY A 48 7.19 -2.89 -8.69
N THR A 49 6.48 -2.70 -9.80
CA THR A 49 6.47 -1.44 -10.58
C THR A 49 5.93 -0.27 -9.77
N MET A 50 4.82 -0.47 -9.06
CA MET A 50 4.22 0.58 -8.22
C MET A 50 5.08 0.96 -7.02
N LEU A 51 5.92 0.04 -6.55
CA LEU A 51 6.81 0.28 -5.40
C LEU A 51 8.16 0.93 -5.80
N LEU A 52 8.53 0.93 -7.09
CA LEU A 52 9.77 1.55 -7.59
C LEU A 52 10.00 3.00 -7.16
N PRO A 53 8.99 3.90 -7.13
CA PRO A 53 9.19 5.28 -6.68
C PRO A 53 9.67 5.40 -5.23
N TYR A 54 9.37 4.40 -4.39
CA TYR A 54 9.68 4.41 -2.96
C TYR A 54 11.07 3.85 -2.64
N ALA A 55 11.84 3.41 -3.64
CA ALA A 55 13.11 2.72 -3.44
C ALA A 55 14.09 3.49 -2.54
N ALA A 56 14.28 4.79 -2.83
CA ALA A 56 15.23 5.61 -2.09
C ALA A 56 14.81 5.85 -0.63
N HIS A 57 13.50 5.85 -0.35
CA HIS A 57 12.97 5.94 1.00
C HIS A 57 13.19 4.61 1.73
N LEU A 58 12.79 3.49 1.13
CA LEU A 58 12.94 2.15 1.72
C LEU A 58 14.41 1.79 2.01
N GLU A 59 15.36 2.20 1.18
CA GLU A 59 16.80 1.97 1.45
C GLU A 59 17.36 2.83 2.60
N LYS A 60 16.69 3.94 2.95
CA LYS A 60 17.09 4.82 4.05
C LYS A 60 16.32 4.56 5.34
N ALA A 61 15.28 3.74 5.28
CA ALA A 61 14.42 3.42 6.41
C ALA A 61 15.25 2.81 7.55
N ALA A 62 14.99 3.26 8.79
CA ALA A 62 15.61 2.68 9.97
C ALA A 62 15.19 1.22 10.16
N ASP A 63 13.92 0.94 9.89
CA ASP A 63 13.39 -0.41 9.75
C ASP A 63 12.55 -0.51 8.48
N LYS A 64 13.11 -1.16 7.46
CA LYS A 64 12.46 -1.34 6.15
C LYS A 64 11.14 -2.11 6.28
N MET A 65 10.99 -3.01 7.26
CA MET A 65 9.76 -3.79 7.44
C MET A 65 8.63 -2.97 8.07
N VAL A 66 8.96 -1.87 8.74
CA VAL A 66 7.97 -0.89 9.23
C VAL A 66 7.57 0.07 8.11
N ASP A 67 8.52 0.57 7.31
CA ASP A 67 8.24 1.57 6.27
C ASP A 67 7.60 0.96 5.01
N LEU A 68 7.87 -0.31 4.71
CA LEU A 68 7.31 -1.03 3.56
C LEU A 68 5.77 -0.99 3.47
N PRO A 69 4.99 -1.32 4.52
CA PRO A 69 3.54 -1.22 4.46
C PRO A 69 3.03 0.22 4.27
N TYR A 70 3.73 1.25 4.76
CA TYR A 70 3.36 2.64 4.49
C TYR A 70 3.58 3.01 3.01
N ALA A 71 4.72 2.63 2.43
CA ALA A 71 5.00 2.83 1.00
C ALA A 71 3.98 2.10 0.11
N LEU A 72 3.59 0.88 0.49
CA LEU A 72 2.55 0.14 -0.21
C LEU A 72 1.18 0.80 -0.10
N TYR A 73 0.81 1.26 1.09
CA TYR A 73 -0.44 1.96 1.27
C TYR A 73 -0.51 3.23 0.41
N ASP A 74 0.56 4.04 0.32
CA ASP A 74 0.56 5.23 -0.55
C ASP A 74 0.38 4.85 -2.04
N ALA A 75 1.02 3.77 -2.49
CA ALA A 75 0.83 3.25 -3.85
C ALA A 75 -0.60 2.74 -4.09
N GLN A 76 -1.15 1.99 -3.14
CA GLN A 76 -2.52 1.46 -3.19
C GLN A 76 -3.56 2.59 -3.16
N LYS A 77 -3.37 3.60 -2.30
CA LYS A 77 -4.26 4.75 -2.19
C LYS A 77 -4.38 5.47 -3.53
N LYS A 78 -3.27 5.67 -4.25
CA LYS A 78 -3.28 6.27 -5.59
C LYS A 78 -4.09 5.45 -6.59
N MET A 79 -3.90 4.13 -6.61
CA MET A 79 -4.68 3.25 -7.48
C MET A 79 -6.18 3.27 -7.12
N VAL A 80 -6.51 3.17 -5.83
CA VAL A 80 -7.89 3.19 -5.35
C VAL A 80 -8.56 4.52 -5.70
N ASN A 81 -7.86 5.64 -5.51
CA ASN A 81 -8.37 6.96 -5.89
C ASN A 81 -8.66 7.01 -7.39
N GLU A 82 -7.74 6.54 -8.24
CA GLU A 82 -7.96 6.49 -9.69
C GLU A 82 -9.16 5.62 -10.08
N ILE A 83 -9.33 4.45 -9.44
CA ILE A 83 -10.49 3.57 -9.64
C ILE A 83 -11.79 4.26 -9.23
N VAL A 84 -11.82 4.89 -8.05
CA VAL A 84 -13.00 5.58 -7.53
C VAL A 84 -13.38 6.75 -8.43
N THR A 85 -12.42 7.60 -8.82
CA THR A 85 -12.70 8.74 -9.68
C THR A 85 -13.13 8.32 -11.08
N THR A 86 -12.49 7.29 -11.66
CA THR A 86 -12.83 6.81 -13.01
C THR A 86 -14.18 6.09 -13.04
N GLY A 87 -14.48 5.32 -11.99
CA GLY A 87 -15.71 4.55 -11.85
C GLY A 87 -16.91 5.35 -11.37
N ALA A 88 -16.72 6.59 -10.92
CA ALA A 88 -17.73 7.37 -10.20
C ALA A 88 -19.07 7.48 -10.95
N GLY A 89 -19.04 7.70 -12.27
CA GLY A 89 -20.24 7.82 -13.10
C GLY A 89 -21.09 6.54 -13.20
N SER A 90 -20.58 5.40 -12.72
CA SER A 90 -21.36 4.14 -12.61
C SER A 90 -22.21 4.08 -11.34
N ILE A 91 -22.05 5.05 -10.44
CA ILE A 91 -22.82 5.17 -9.21
C ILE A 91 -24.05 6.01 -9.52
N ALA A 92 -25.23 5.53 -9.09
CA ALA A 92 -26.46 6.31 -9.15
C ALA A 92 -26.41 7.47 -8.12
N ASP A 93 -27.46 7.70 -7.35
CA ASP A 93 -27.50 8.77 -6.34
C ASP A 93 -26.76 8.42 -5.02
N GLY A 94 -25.73 7.58 -5.12
CA GLY A 94 -24.96 7.06 -4.00
C GLY A 94 -23.65 7.80 -3.73
N LYS A 95 -22.98 7.40 -2.65
CA LYS A 95 -21.62 7.82 -2.29
C LYS A 95 -20.71 6.59 -2.16
N VAL A 96 -19.41 6.78 -2.32
CA VAL A 96 -18.38 5.79 -1.99
C VAL A 96 -17.65 6.23 -0.74
N SER A 97 -17.66 5.43 0.30
CA SER A 97 -16.79 5.62 1.45
C SER A 97 -15.57 4.73 1.33
N VAL A 98 -14.38 5.30 1.46
CA VAL A 98 -13.08 4.65 1.34
C VAL A 98 -12.35 4.76 2.68
N LEU A 99 -12.29 3.65 3.41
CA LEU A 99 -11.44 3.50 4.60
C LEU A 99 -10.14 2.82 4.18
N GLY A 100 -9.03 3.53 4.29
CA GLY A 100 -7.71 3.06 3.91
C GLY A 100 -6.77 3.01 5.11
N GLY A 101 -5.88 2.02 5.14
CA GLY A 101 -4.92 1.87 6.23
C GLY A 101 -4.04 0.64 6.09
N ILE A 102 -3.29 0.35 7.16
CA ILE A 102 -2.39 -0.80 7.25
C ILE A 102 -3.01 -1.84 8.18
N GLN A 103 -3.23 -3.04 7.66
CA GLN A 103 -3.58 -4.19 8.49
C GLN A 103 -2.31 -4.76 9.13
N VAL A 104 -2.38 -5.06 10.43
CA VAL A 104 -1.29 -5.64 11.23
C VAL A 104 -1.75 -7.01 11.72
N ASN A 105 -1.17 -8.06 11.14
CA ASN A 105 -1.47 -9.43 11.53
C ASN A 105 -0.64 -9.83 12.76
N THR A 106 -1.30 -10.49 13.70
CA THR A 106 -0.73 -10.92 14.99
C THR A 106 -0.71 -12.45 15.08
N PRO A 107 0.04 -13.03 16.04
CA PRO A 107 0.04 -14.47 16.26
C PRO A 107 -1.34 -15.03 16.60
N ASP A 108 -1.54 -16.33 16.35
CA ASP A 108 -2.76 -17.05 16.72
C ASP A 108 -3.11 -16.85 18.20
N GLY A 109 -4.36 -16.46 18.47
CA GLY A 109 -4.85 -16.18 19.83
C GLY A 109 -4.73 -14.73 20.26
N GLU A 110 -4.07 -13.88 19.46
CA GLU A 110 -4.10 -12.42 19.60
C GLU A 110 -5.11 -11.80 18.61
N SER A 111 -5.55 -10.57 18.88
CA SER A 111 -6.39 -9.83 17.94
C SER A 111 -5.52 -9.09 16.93
N ASP A 112 -5.89 -9.18 15.65
CA ASP A 112 -5.31 -8.33 14.62
C ASP A 112 -5.67 -6.86 14.84
N TYR A 113 -4.81 -5.98 14.33
CA TYR A 113 -5.01 -4.53 14.40
C TYR A 113 -5.13 -3.93 13.00
N PHE A 114 -5.70 -2.73 12.94
CA PHE A 114 -5.75 -1.92 11.74
C PHE A 114 -5.35 -0.50 12.10
N LEU A 115 -4.36 0.05 11.39
CA LEU A 115 -3.96 1.45 11.48
C LEU A 115 -4.67 2.22 10.37
N PRO A 116 -5.75 2.96 10.65
CA PRO A 116 -6.39 3.80 9.64
C PRO A 116 -5.46 4.94 9.27
N LEU A 117 -5.36 5.25 7.98
CA LEU A 117 -4.53 6.34 7.42
C LEU A 117 -5.35 7.33 6.57
N SER A 118 -6.56 6.94 6.17
CA SER A 118 -7.54 7.85 5.58
C SER A 118 -8.95 7.31 5.73
N PHE A 119 -9.91 8.21 5.88
CA PHE A 119 -11.32 7.87 5.76
C PHE A 119 -12.06 8.94 4.96
N GLU A 120 -12.34 8.64 3.70
CA GLU A 120 -12.77 9.62 2.71
C GLU A 120 -14.12 9.22 2.10
N VAL A 121 -14.96 10.20 1.77
CA VAL A 121 -16.26 9.96 1.12
C VAL A 121 -16.32 10.73 -0.20
N TYR A 122 -16.63 10.02 -1.27
CA TYR A 122 -16.73 10.53 -2.63
C TYR A 122 -18.17 10.49 -3.14
N ASN A 123 -18.56 11.47 -3.95
CA ASN A 123 -19.85 11.46 -4.65
C ASN A 123 -19.78 10.70 -5.99
N ASN A 124 -20.91 10.60 -6.68
CA ASN A 124 -21.02 9.96 -8.00
C ASN A 124 -20.34 10.73 -9.16
N SER A 125 -19.75 11.89 -8.88
CA SER A 125 -18.90 12.63 -9.82
C SER A 125 -17.40 12.43 -9.53
N GLY A 126 -17.07 11.61 -8.53
CA GLY A 126 -15.70 11.31 -8.13
C GLY A 126 -15.08 12.40 -7.26
N GLU A 127 -15.88 13.35 -6.78
CA GLU A 127 -15.41 14.44 -5.94
C GLU A 127 -15.43 14.02 -4.48
N LEU A 128 -14.34 14.32 -3.76
CA LEU A 128 -14.29 14.19 -2.31
C LEU A 128 -15.29 15.17 -1.67
N VAL A 129 -16.27 14.64 -0.95
CA VAL A 129 -17.32 15.43 -0.28
C VAL A 129 -17.17 15.46 1.24
N GLU A 130 -16.44 14.50 1.81
CA GLU A 130 -16.20 14.44 3.25
C GLU A 130 -14.87 13.74 3.54
N ASP A 131 -14.08 14.30 4.44
CA ASP A 131 -12.92 13.65 5.04
C ASP A 131 -13.22 13.42 6.52
N MET A 132 -13.33 12.16 6.89
CA MET A 132 -13.67 11.67 8.23
C MET A 132 -12.43 11.18 8.99
N SER A 133 -11.22 11.48 8.51
CA SER A 133 -9.98 10.98 9.09
C SER A 133 -9.80 11.39 10.56
N ASP A 134 -10.19 12.63 10.91
CA ASP A 134 -10.16 13.11 12.30
C ASP A 134 -11.18 12.41 13.21
N ALA A 135 -12.28 11.91 12.65
CA ALA A 135 -13.34 11.27 13.44
C ALA A 135 -12.93 9.89 13.99
N ILE A 136 -11.88 9.28 13.43
CA ILE A 136 -11.36 7.97 13.83
C ILE A 136 -9.88 8.00 14.18
N ASP A 137 -9.32 9.20 14.42
CA ASP A 137 -7.92 9.41 14.75
C ASP A 137 -6.95 8.72 13.76
N CYS A 138 -7.17 8.92 12.46
CA CYS A 138 -6.28 8.38 11.43
C CYS A 138 -4.81 8.75 11.70
N GLY A 139 -3.93 7.76 11.53
CA GLY A 139 -2.49 7.97 11.55
C GLY A 139 -1.99 8.78 10.36
N VAL A 140 -0.72 9.19 10.44
CA VAL A 140 -0.06 9.96 9.39
C VAL A 140 1.00 9.12 8.69
N LEU A 141 1.17 9.36 7.39
CA LEU A 141 2.27 8.77 6.65
C LEU A 141 3.62 9.31 7.17
N PRO A 142 4.64 8.45 7.35
CA PRO A 142 5.99 8.89 7.67
C PRO A 142 6.53 9.87 6.62
N ALA A 143 7.34 10.82 7.07
CA ALA A 143 7.99 11.78 6.19
C ALA A 143 8.84 11.06 5.12
N GLY A 144 8.63 11.39 3.85
CA GLY A 144 9.35 10.80 2.72
C GLY A 144 8.72 9.53 2.14
N VAL A 145 7.66 8.98 2.76
CA VAL A 145 6.84 7.93 2.15
C VAL A 145 5.96 8.54 1.06
N ALA A 146 5.15 9.54 1.41
CA ALA A 146 4.16 10.13 0.51
C ALA A 146 4.85 10.71 -0.74
N GLN A 147 4.63 10.07 -1.89
CA GLN A 147 5.10 10.62 -3.17
C GLN A 147 4.06 11.61 -3.70
N LYS A 148 4.51 12.79 -4.15
CA LYS A 148 3.66 13.79 -4.80
C LYS A 148 3.15 13.33 -6.15
#